data_AF-S7VTS8-F1
#
_entry.id   AF-S7VTS8-F1
#
_cell.length_a   1.000
_cell.length_b   1.000
_cell.length_c   1.000
_cell.angle_alpha   90.00
_cell.angle_beta   90.00
_cell.angle_gamma   90.00
#
_symmetry.space_group_name_H-M   'P 1'
#
loop_
_entity.id
_entity.type
_entity.pdbx_description
1 polymer ?
#
loop_
_entity_poly.entity_id
_entity_poly.type
_entity_poly.pdbx_seq_one_letter_code
_entity_poly.pdbx_strand_id
1 'polypeptide(L)'
;MLNDVTYEGTVIDFELELEHLLKAHHIEINTSLSFKSLYQILAIANISALVTKKYYSIESFVMKSYDILKQKKETDKQLFYQIEIVYIIANTLFRNKKFEASTRYIKEMEQLMQLKKRAYYKSFILKKTLVKALNLNYSNKQDDAIILIESFTNKKHEDTETLLDLQLTCFMFYFQKGDFLKSKSISSKFYHTDQWYKEKVGMDWVIKKNVAELLLYIELQEDDLFYSRLKSFRRRYSSYLNQIGQSRILTFIKFAELYYIKPENINTTEFLNKLELTFEWTTINKEDIFIISFYAWLKSKADKENVFQTTLRLIKM
;
A
#
# COMPACT_ATOMS: atom_id res chain seq x y z
N MET A 1 14.52 18.02 12.18
CA MET A 1 13.26 18.64 11.71
C MET A 1 12.46 17.68 10.81
N LEU A 2 12.21 16.45 11.27
CA LEU A 2 11.25 15.52 10.65
C LEU A 2 10.43 14.78 11.73
N ASN A 3 10.53 15.24 12.98
CA ASN A 3 9.85 14.65 14.14
C ASN A 3 8.65 15.47 14.64
N ASP A 4 8.30 16.60 14.00
CA ASP A 4 7.22 17.49 14.49
C ASP A 4 6.18 17.92 13.43
N VAL A 5 6.05 17.22 12.28
CA VAL A 5 5.00 17.54 11.29
C VAL A 5 3.64 16.92 11.67
N THR A 6 3.32 16.92 12.97
CA THR A 6 2.03 16.49 13.51
C THR A 6 1.45 17.53 14.47
N TYR A 7 1.52 18.80 14.11
CA TYR A 7 0.73 19.85 14.75
C TYR A 7 -0.29 20.39 13.74
N GLU A 8 -1.55 20.44 14.19
CA GLU A 8 -2.69 21.18 13.63
C GLU A 8 -3.66 20.52 12.63
N GLY A 9 -3.60 19.20 12.37
CA GLY A 9 -4.76 18.48 11.82
C GLY A 9 -5.34 19.01 10.49
N THR A 10 -4.65 19.93 9.82
CA THR A 10 -4.99 20.40 8.48
C THR A 10 -4.56 19.32 7.49
N VAL A 11 -5.47 18.91 6.62
CA VAL A 11 -5.16 18.06 5.47
C VAL A 11 -4.30 18.88 4.52
N ILE A 12 -2.98 18.85 4.73
CA ILE A 12 -2.01 19.53 3.88
C ILE A 12 -2.03 18.83 2.52
N ASP A 13 -2.29 19.58 1.46
CA ASP A 13 -1.99 19.11 0.10
C ASP A 13 -0.47 19.11 -0.07
N PHE A 14 0.13 17.94 0.17
CA PHE A 14 1.58 17.82 0.21
C PHE A 14 2.25 18.15 -1.12
N GLU A 15 1.58 17.93 -2.26
CA GLU A 15 2.14 18.34 -3.56
C GLU A 15 2.29 19.86 -3.59
N LEU A 16 1.23 20.59 -3.21
CA LEU A 16 1.25 22.04 -3.12
C LEU A 16 2.24 22.55 -2.07
N GLU A 17 2.32 21.90 -0.90
CA GLU A 17 3.23 22.31 0.17
C GLU A 17 4.70 22.02 -0.20
N LEU A 18 4.98 20.87 -0.81
CA LEU A 18 6.32 20.57 -1.29
C LEU A 18 6.72 21.52 -2.43
N GLU A 19 5.83 21.77 -3.39
CA GLU A 19 6.07 22.77 -4.43
C GLU A 19 6.28 24.16 -3.85
N HIS A 20 5.49 24.55 -2.86
CA HIS A 20 5.62 25.83 -2.17
C HIS A 20 6.95 25.94 -1.44
N LEU A 21 7.36 24.92 -0.68
CA LEU A 21 8.65 24.86 0.01
C LEU A 21 9.82 24.89 -0.97
N LEU A 22 9.75 24.11 -2.06
CA LEU A 22 10.77 24.13 -3.10
C LEU A 22 10.86 25.52 -3.74
N LYS A 23 9.74 26.16 -4.08
CA LYS A 23 9.71 27.54 -4.61
C LYS A 23 10.25 28.55 -3.60
N ALA A 24 9.85 28.47 -2.34
CA ALA A 24 10.27 29.37 -1.26
C ALA A 24 11.77 29.28 -0.98
N HIS A 25 12.37 28.10 -1.18
CA HIS A 25 13.81 27.89 -1.08
C HIS A 25 14.54 28.02 -2.43
N HIS A 26 13.86 28.46 -3.49
CA HIS A 26 14.40 28.58 -4.86
C HIS A 26 15.04 27.28 -5.38
N ILE A 27 14.51 26.13 -4.96
CA ILE A 27 14.91 24.81 -5.42
C ILE A 27 14.09 24.45 -6.65
N GLU A 28 14.69 24.55 -7.83
CA GLU A 28 14.10 24.02 -9.05
C GLU A 28 14.42 22.54 -9.23
N ILE A 29 13.40 21.74 -9.51
CA ILE A 29 13.59 20.34 -9.89
C ILE A 29 14.03 20.30 -11.35
N ASN A 30 15.33 20.30 -11.55
CA ASN A 30 15.95 20.25 -12.86
C ASN A 30 17.19 19.35 -12.85
N THR A 31 17.91 19.32 -13.98
CA THR A 31 19.11 18.51 -14.16
C THR A 31 20.31 18.94 -13.30
N SER A 32 20.22 20.02 -12.51
CA SER A 32 21.27 20.38 -11.54
C SER A 32 21.25 19.53 -10.27
N LEU A 33 20.09 19.00 -9.87
CA LEU A 33 19.96 18.22 -8.62
C LEU A 33 20.78 16.93 -8.65
N SER A 34 21.49 16.61 -7.57
CA SER A 34 22.16 15.31 -7.46
C SER A 34 21.13 14.16 -7.42
N PHE A 35 21.53 12.95 -7.84
CA PHE A 35 20.65 11.77 -7.72
C PHE A 35 20.18 11.53 -6.29
N LYS A 36 21.04 11.79 -5.30
CA LYS A 36 20.70 11.68 -3.88
C LYS A 36 19.62 12.68 -3.48
N SER A 37 19.76 13.94 -3.90
CA SER A 37 18.78 15.01 -3.62
C SER A 37 17.44 14.71 -4.27
N LEU A 38 17.46 14.30 -5.55
CA LEU A 38 16.25 13.91 -6.28
C LEU A 38 15.55 12.74 -5.59
N TYR A 39 16.30 11.69 -5.23
CA TYR A 39 15.79 10.57 -4.45
C TYR A 39 15.15 11.02 -3.12
N GLN A 40 15.83 11.88 -2.35
CA GLN A 40 15.30 12.34 -1.05
C GLN A 40 13.96 13.07 -1.21
N ILE A 41 13.86 13.96 -2.19
CA ILE A 41 12.61 14.68 -2.49
C ILE A 41 11.49 13.69 -2.85
N LEU A 42 11.78 12.72 -3.73
CA LEU A 42 10.81 11.68 -4.12
C LEU A 42 10.42 10.77 -2.97
N ALA A 43 11.37 10.43 -2.08
CA ALA A 43 11.10 9.61 -0.92
C ALA A 43 10.11 10.32 0.03
N ILE A 44 10.26 11.63 0.26
CA ILE A 44 9.33 12.41 1.09
C ILE A 44 7.94 12.44 0.41
N ALA A 45 7.87 12.68 -0.91
CA ALA A 45 6.62 12.62 -1.65
C ALA A 45 5.92 11.26 -1.54
N ASN A 46 6.67 10.17 -1.70
CA ASN A 46 6.16 8.81 -1.57
C ASN A 46 5.68 8.51 -0.13
N ILE A 47 6.38 8.97 0.91
CA ILE A 47 5.94 8.83 2.30
C ILE A 47 4.63 9.60 2.53
N SER A 48 4.53 10.82 2.01
CA SER A 48 3.30 11.60 2.13
C SER A 48 2.12 10.92 1.44
N ALA A 49 2.31 10.43 0.22
CA ALA A 49 1.29 9.65 -0.49
C ALA A 49 0.92 8.36 0.26
N LEU A 50 1.88 7.70 0.91
CA LEU A 50 1.61 6.54 1.76
C LEU A 50 0.70 6.89 2.95
N VAL A 51 0.94 8.01 3.63
CA VAL A 51 0.15 8.45 4.80
C VAL A 51 -1.24 8.92 4.39
N THR A 52 -1.34 9.73 3.34
CA THR A 52 -2.60 10.32 2.86
C THR A 52 -3.42 9.36 1.98
N LYS A 53 -2.79 8.31 1.44
CA LYS A 53 -3.29 7.44 0.37
C LYS A 53 -3.56 8.16 -0.95
N LYS A 54 -2.96 9.34 -1.16
CA LYS A 54 -3.13 10.13 -2.38
C LYS A 54 -1.94 9.92 -3.33
N TYR A 55 -1.80 8.72 -3.89
CA TYR A 55 -0.74 8.44 -4.89
C TYR A 55 -0.97 9.14 -6.22
N TYR A 56 -2.23 9.48 -6.52
CA TYR A 56 -2.58 10.19 -7.74
C TYR A 56 -1.97 11.59 -7.80
N SER A 57 -1.94 12.34 -6.68
CA SER A 57 -1.38 13.71 -6.67
C SER A 57 0.11 13.71 -6.97
N ILE A 58 0.87 12.81 -6.35
CA ILE A 58 2.33 12.79 -6.56
C ILE A 58 2.77 12.20 -7.91
N GLU A 59 1.86 11.68 -8.74
CA GLU A 59 2.26 10.93 -9.93
C GLU A 59 3.00 11.79 -10.95
N SER A 60 2.42 12.94 -11.31
CA SER A 60 3.00 13.88 -12.27
C SER A 60 4.42 14.29 -11.83
N PHE A 61 4.54 14.61 -10.54
CA PHE A 61 5.81 14.94 -9.90
C PHE A 61 6.85 13.82 -10.00
N VAL A 62 6.46 12.59 -9.65
CA VAL A 62 7.33 11.41 -9.72
C VAL A 62 7.75 11.11 -11.16
N MET A 63 6.85 11.26 -12.13
CA MET A 63 7.17 11.01 -13.55
C MET A 63 8.17 12.03 -14.11
N LYS A 64 8.02 13.33 -13.81
CA LYS A 64 8.98 14.37 -14.24
C LYS A 64 10.41 14.09 -13.74
N SER A 65 10.54 13.50 -12.54
CA SER A 65 11.85 13.16 -11.97
C SER A 65 12.62 12.11 -12.79
N TYR A 66 11.89 11.25 -13.51
CA TYR A 66 12.49 10.22 -14.35
C TYR A 66 13.12 10.81 -15.61
N ASP A 67 12.47 11.79 -16.24
CA ASP A 67 13.03 12.47 -17.41
C ASP A 67 14.37 13.13 -17.08
N ILE A 68 14.45 13.72 -15.88
CA ILE A 68 15.69 14.30 -15.33
C ILE A 68 16.75 13.21 -15.11
N LEU A 69 16.37 12.05 -14.60
CA LEU A 69 17.25 10.90 -14.41
C LEU A 69 17.84 10.42 -15.75
N LYS A 70 17.03 10.32 -16.81
CA LYS A 70 17.48 9.87 -18.14
C LYS A 70 18.41 10.84 -18.86
N GLN A 71 18.28 12.14 -18.57
CA GLN A 71 19.14 13.16 -19.15
C GLN A 71 20.51 13.26 -18.47
N LYS A 72 20.68 12.66 -17.29
CA LYS A 72 21.94 12.68 -16.53
C LYS A 72 22.88 11.56 -16.99
N LYS A 73 24.16 11.90 -17.19
CA LYS A 73 25.20 10.88 -17.39
C LYS A 73 25.29 9.99 -16.16
N GLU A 74 25.19 8.69 -16.37
CA GLU A 74 25.32 7.69 -15.32
C GLU A 74 26.73 7.75 -14.73
N THR A 75 26.81 7.80 -13.39
CA THR A 75 28.08 7.61 -12.68
C THR A 75 27.95 6.44 -11.71
N ASP A 76 29.06 5.74 -11.50
CA ASP A 76 29.14 4.52 -10.70
C ASP A 76 28.57 4.64 -9.28
N LYS A 77 28.64 5.84 -8.68
CA LYS A 77 28.20 6.11 -7.31
C LYS A 77 26.69 6.36 -7.17
N GLN A 78 25.94 6.33 -8.27
CA GLN A 78 24.53 6.75 -8.30
C GLN A 78 23.54 5.62 -8.56
N LEU A 79 24.01 4.43 -8.91
CA LEU A 79 23.17 3.27 -9.25
C LEU A 79 22.14 2.93 -8.15
N PHE A 80 22.54 3.00 -6.87
CA PHE A 80 21.62 2.79 -5.75
C PHE A 80 20.41 3.74 -5.82
N TYR A 81 20.65 5.05 -6.00
CA TYR A 81 19.59 6.05 -6.06
C TYR A 81 18.73 5.90 -7.32
N GLN A 82 19.32 5.48 -8.45
CA GLN A 82 18.56 5.18 -9.66
C GLN A 82 17.57 4.04 -9.43
N ILE A 83 18.00 2.95 -8.79
CA ILE A 83 17.13 1.82 -8.48
C ILE A 83 15.99 2.25 -7.53
N GLU A 84 16.28 3.05 -6.50
CA GLU A 84 15.23 3.58 -5.60
C GLU A 84 14.23 4.48 -6.33
N ILE A 85 14.70 5.38 -7.20
CA ILE A 85 13.82 6.27 -7.97
C ILE A 85 12.90 5.45 -8.88
N VAL A 86 13.47 4.49 -9.63
CA VAL A 86 12.69 3.58 -10.49
C VAL A 86 11.69 2.75 -9.68
N TYR A 87 12.07 2.31 -8.47
CA TYR A 87 11.15 1.64 -7.54
C TYR A 87 9.98 2.55 -7.13
N ILE A 88 10.24 3.80 -6.74
CA ILE A 88 9.19 4.77 -6.38
C ILE A 88 8.22 4.98 -7.55
N ILE A 89 8.75 5.16 -8.77
CA ILE A 89 7.94 5.31 -9.98
C ILE A 89 7.08 4.06 -10.22
N ALA A 90 7.69 2.88 -10.21
CA ALA A 90 6.97 1.62 -10.42
C ALA A 90 5.85 1.42 -9.39
N ASN A 91 6.12 1.71 -8.11
CA ASN A 91 5.15 1.60 -7.04
C ASN A 91 4.02 2.63 -7.20
N THR A 92 4.31 3.92 -7.42
CA THR A 92 3.29 4.96 -7.62
C THR A 92 2.37 4.63 -8.79
N LEU A 93 2.93 4.18 -9.93
CA LEU A 93 2.15 3.75 -11.09
C LEU A 93 1.26 2.54 -10.76
N PHE A 94 1.77 1.57 -9.99
CA PHE A 94 0.95 0.45 -9.52
C PHE A 94 -0.21 0.92 -8.63
N ARG A 95 0.05 1.82 -7.67
CA ARG A 95 -0.98 2.36 -6.76
C ARG A 95 -2.07 3.12 -7.50
N ASN A 96 -1.71 3.78 -8.60
CA ASN A 96 -2.63 4.45 -9.51
C ASN A 96 -3.18 3.52 -10.62
N LYS A 97 -3.05 2.20 -10.46
CA LYS A 97 -3.63 1.17 -11.34
C LYS A 97 -3.06 1.17 -12.78
N LYS A 98 -1.90 1.79 -13.01
CA LYS A 98 -1.18 1.81 -14.31
C LYS A 98 -0.24 0.62 -14.45
N PHE A 99 -0.80 -0.59 -14.44
CA PHE A 99 -0.04 -1.84 -14.30
C PHE A 99 0.99 -2.10 -15.40
N GLU A 100 0.66 -1.82 -16.66
CA GLU A 100 1.59 -1.98 -17.78
C GLU A 100 2.80 -1.05 -17.64
N ALA A 101 2.55 0.22 -17.29
CA ALA A 101 3.61 1.19 -17.06
C ALA A 101 4.47 0.79 -15.86
N SER A 102 3.86 0.44 -14.74
CA SER A 102 4.55 -0.09 -13.56
C SER A 102 5.45 -1.28 -13.92
N THR A 103 4.93 -2.25 -14.67
CA THR A 103 5.69 -3.43 -15.11
C THR A 103 6.89 -3.09 -16.00
N ARG A 104 6.80 -2.05 -16.85
CA ARG A 104 7.96 -1.57 -17.62
C ARG A 104 9.06 -1.04 -16.69
N TYR A 105 8.71 -0.25 -15.69
CA TYR A 105 9.69 0.25 -14.70
C TYR A 105 10.25 -0.86 -13.81
N ILE A 106 9.49 -1.91 -13.51
CA ILE A 106 10.03 -3.09 -12.81
C ILE A 106 11.10 -3.81 -13.65
N LYS A 107 10.91 -3.91 -14.96
CA LYS A 107 11.92 -4.48 -15.87
C LYS A 107 13.18 -3.62 -15.91
N GLU A 108 13.03 -2.30 -15.93
CA GLU A 108 14.16 -1.38 -15.84
C GLU A 108 14.89 -1.48 -14.49
N MET A 109 14.15 -1.55 -13.38
CA MET A 109 14.71 -1.80 -12.06
C MET A 109 15.54 -3.08 -12.06
N GLU A 110 15.03 -4.15 -12.67
CA GLU A 110 15.75 -5.42 -12.81
C GLU A 110 17.05 -5.28 -13.61
N GLN A 111 17.03 -4.54 -14.72
CA GLN A 111 18.24 -4.25 -15.52
C GLN A 111 19.28 -3.48 -14.71
N LEU A 112 18.89 -2.42 -14.01
CA LEU A 112 19.77 -1.65 -13.13
C LEU A 112 20.38 -2.53 -12.02
N MET A 113 19.58 -3.41 -11.43
CA MET A 113 20.06 -4.36 -10.42
C MET A 113 21.09 -5.38 -10.95
N GLN A 114 21.19 -5.60 -12.27
CA GLN A 114 22.22 -6.47 -12.88
C GLN A 114 23.57 -5.75 -13.04
N LEU A 115 23.58 -4.42 -13.06
CA LEU A 115 24.79 -3.63 -13.26
C LEU A 115 25.77 -3.82 -12.10
N LYS A 116 27.03 -3.41 -12.33
CA LYS A 116 28.11 -3.45 -11.34
C LYS A 116 28.23 -4.81 -10.64
N LYS A 117 28.20 -5.89 -11.41
CA LYS A 117 28.28 -7.27 -10.92
C LYS A 117 27.23 -7.56 -9.83
N ARG A 118 26.01 -7.04 -9.99
CA ARG A 118 24.87 -7.24 -9.07
C ARG A 118 25.10 -6.68 -7.66
N ALA A 119 25.93 -5.63 -7.51
CA ALA A 119 26.28 -5.06 -6.20
C ALA A 119 25.05 -4.72 -5.32
N TYR A 120 23.95 -4.27 -5.92
CA TYR A 120 22.73 -3.89 -5.21
C TYR A 120 21.58 -4.91 -5.33
N TYR A 121 21.79 -6.05 -6.00
CA TYR A 121 20.71 -7.00 -6.28
C TYR A 121 20.02 -7.49 -5.00
N LYS A 122 20.80 -7.87 -3.98
CA LYS A 122 20.28 -8.37 -2.70
C LYS A 122 19.45 -7.31 -1.97
N SER A 123 19.88 -6.05 -1.97
CA SER A 123 19.19 -4.97 -1.27
C SER A 123 17.82 -4.63 -1.88
N PHE A 124 17.63 -4.89 -3.18
CA PHE A 124 16.40 -4.50 -3.90
C PHE A 124 15.51 -5.66 -4.33
N ILE A 125 15.96 -6.92 -4.18
CA ILE A 125 15.20 -8.06 -4.68
C ILE A 125 13.82 -8.19 -4.03
N LEU A 126 13.70 -7.88 -2.74
CA LEU A 126 12.40 -7.91 -2.06
C LEU A 126 11.47 -6.81 -2.58
N LYS A 127 11.95 -5.57 -2.69
CA LYS A 127 11.19 -4.42 -3.20
C LYS A 127 10.67 -4.66 -4.62
N LYS A 128 11.56 -5.14 -5.50
CA LYS A 128 11.18 -5.53 -6.87
C LYS A 128 10.11 -6.61 -6.87
N THR A 129 10.30 -7.64 -6.04
CA THR A 129 9.38 -8.78 -5.95
C THR A 129 8.00 -8.35 -5.46
N LEU A 130 7.93 -7.47 -4.46
CA LEU A 130 6.68 -6.96 -3.91
C LEU A 130 5.84 -6.29 -4.99
N VAL A 131 6.40 -5.30 -5.69
CA VAL A 131 5.67 -4.56 -6.74
C VAL A 131 5.33 -5.46 -7.92
N LYS A 132 6.21 -6.43 -8.27
CA LYS A 132 5.94 -7.41 -9.34
C LYS A 132 4.77 -8.33 -8.98
N ALA A 133 4.76 -8.90 -7.77
CA ALA A 133 3.71 -9.79 -7.31
C ALA A 133 2.37 -9.06 -7.21
N LEU A 134 2.38 -7.81 -6.72
CA LEU A 134 1.21 -6.94 -6.72
C LEU A 134 0.67 -6.73 -8.14
N ASN A 135 1.52 -6.34 -9.10
CA ASN A 135 1.09 -6.19 -10.50
C ASN A 135 0.48 -7.48 -11.07
N LEU A 136 1.07 -8.65 -10.78
CA LEU A 136 0.53 -9.95 -11.21
C LEU A 136 -0.88 -10.18 -10.64
N ASN A 137 -1.07 -10.00 -9.33
CA ASN A 137 -2.37 -10.21 -8.68
C ASN A 137 -3.45 -9.31 -9.30
N TYR A 138 -3.22 -8.01 -9.36
CA TYR A 138 -4.19 -7.05 -9.90
C TYR A 138 -4.34 -7.09 -11.44
N SER A 139 -3.49 -7.87 -12.13
CA SER A 139 -3.62 -8.17 -13.57
C SER A 139 -4.22 -9.56 -13.84
N ASN A 140 -5.02 -10.10 -12.91
CA ASN A 140 -5.67 -11.40 -13.02
C ASN A 140 -4.70 -12.60 -13.14
N LYS A 141 -3.53 -12.52 -12.50
CA LYS A 141 -2.54 -13.61 -12.42
C LYS A 141 -2.21 -13.95 -10.96
N GLN A 142 -3.25 -14.16 -10.15
CA GLN A 142 -3.11 -14.37 -8.70
C GLN A 142 -2.26 -15.58 -8.34
N ASP A 143 -2.40 -16.70 -9.06
CA ASP A 143 -1.59 -17.89 -8.79
C ASP A 143 -0.09 -17.65 -9.04
N ASP A 144 0.25 -16.99 -10.14
CA ASP A 144 1.64 -16.58 -10.42
C ASP A 144 2.17 -15.62 -9.34
N ALA A 145 1.33 -14.71 -8.85
CA ALA A 145 1.68 -13.77 -7.80
C ALA A 145 1.99 -14.49 -6.47
N ILE A 146 1.17 -15.48 -6.12
CA ILE A 146 1.35 -16.32 -4.92
C ILE A 146 2.64 -17.13 -5.03
N ILE A 147 2.84 -17.84 -6.16
CA ILE A 147 4.07 -18.63 -6.39
C ILE A 147 5.31 -17.74 -6.27
N LEU A 148 5.27 -16.55 -6.86
CA LEU A 148 6.38 -15.61 -6.79
C LEU A 148 6.67 -15.18 -5.35
N ILE A 149 5.65 -14.77 -4.60
CA ILE A 149 5.83 -14.18 -3.26
C ILE A 149 6.27 -15.24 -2.23
N GLU A 150 5.73 -16.46 -2.30
CA GLU A 150 6.07 -17.57 -1.40
C GLU A 150 7.56 -17.95 -1.46
N SER A 151 8.21 -17.75 -2.61
CA SER A 151 9.64 -18.00 -2.77
C SER A 151 10.54 -17.09 -1.92
N PHE A 152 9.98 -16.03 -1.30
CA PHE A 152 10.68 -15.06 -0.45
C PHE A 152 10.18 -15.02 0.99
N THR A 153 8.90 -15.30 1.27
CA THR A 153 8.27 -15.05 2.59
C THR A 153 8.84 -15.87 3.75
N ASN A 154 9.47 -17.02 3.49
CA ASN A 154 10.07 -17.88 4.52
C ASN A 154 11.59 -17.67 4.70
N LYS A 155 12.19 -16.70 4.00
CA LYS A 155 13.65 -16.46 4.04
C LYS A 155 13.97 -15.29 4.97
N LYS A 156 15.03 -15.43 5.77
CA LYS A 156 15.60 -14.30 6.53
C LYS A 156 16.22 -13.29 5.56
N HIS A 157 15.98 -12.01 5.81
CA HIS A 157 16.52 -10.93 4.99
C HIS A 157 16.84 -9.70 5.86
N GLU A 158 17.85 -8.93 5.46
CA GLU A 158 18.26 -7.69 6.16
C GLU A 158 17.18 -6.62 6.09
N ASP A 159 16.55 -6.48 4.92
CA ASP A 159 15.35 -5.69 4.71
C ASP A 159 14.12 -6.41 5.30
N THR A 160 13.97 -6.29 6.61
CA THR A 160 12.85 -6.87 7.36
C THR A 160 11.53 -6.18 7.04
N GLU A 161 11.57 -4.89 6.68
CA GLU A 161 10.38 -4.10 6.36
C GLU A 161 9.69 -4.66 5.13
N THR A 162 10.42 -4.75 4.01
CA THR A 162 9.85 -5.31 2.78
C THR A 162 9.50 -6.80 2.94
N LEU A 163 10.22 -7.54 3.78
CA LEU A 163 9.87 -8.94 4.08
C LEU A 163 8.50 -9.04 4.76
N LEU A 164 8.21 -8.17 5.73
CA LEU A 164 6.90 -8.10 6.40
C LEU A 164 5.79 -7.65 5.44
N ASP A 165 6.09 -6.72 4.52
CA ASP A 165 5.16 -6.35 3.44
C ASP A 165 4.85 -7.52 2.51
N LEU A 166 5.87 -8.31 2.13
CA LEU A 166 5.68 -9.52 1.31
C LEU A 166 4.81 -10.55 2.03
N GLN A 167 5.01 -10.75 3.33
CA GLN A 167 4.22 -11.67 4.14
C GLN A 167 2.76 -11.22 4.25
N LEU A 168 2.52 -9.93 4.54
CA LEU A 168 1.17 -9.38 4.62
C LEU A 168 0.47 -9.35 3.24
N THR A 169 1.22 -9.12 2.17
CA THR A 169 0.70 -9.20 0.80
C THR A 169 0.33 -10.65 0.44
N CYS A 170 1.16 -11.63 0.82
CA CYS A 170 0.86 -13.05 0.62
C CYS A 170 -0.41 -13.46 1.39
N PHE A 171 -0.54 -13.01 2.64
CA PHE A 171 -1.77 -13.15 3.41
C PHE A 171 -2.99 -12.64 2.62
N MET A 172 -2.89 -11.44 2.04
CA MET A 172 -3.99 -10.82 1.31
C MET A 172 -4.31 -11.52 -0.01
N PHE A 173 -3.33 -12.09 -0.70
CA PHE A 173 -3.59 -12.89 -1.90
C PHE A 173 -4.38 -14.15 -1.58
N TYR A 174 -3.98 -14.89 -0.55
CA TYR A 174 -4.77 -16.05 -0.09
C TYR A 174 -6.16 -15.64 0.42
N PHE A 175 -6.26 -14.50 1.10
CA PHE A 175 -7.52 -13.98 1.61
C PHE A 175 -8.48 -13.65 0.46
N GLN A 176 -8.00 -12.93 -0.56
CA GLN A 176 -8.78 -12.61 -1.76
C GLN A 176 -9.16 -13.87 -2.56
N LYS A 177 -8.29 -14.88 -2.56
CA LYS A 177 -8.57 -16.20 -3.17
C LYS A 177 -9.66 -16.98 -2.41
N GLY A 178 -9.91 -16.65 -1.15
CA GLY A 178 -10.85 -17.36 -0.26
C GLY A 178 -10.20 -18.50 0.54
N ASP A 179 -8.87 -18.64 0.50
CA ASP A 179 -8.14 -19.63 1.30
C ASP A 179 -7.79 -19.03 2.69
N PHE A 180 -8.81 -18.92 3.53
CA PHE A 180 -8.68 -18.30 4.85
C PHE A 180 -7.79 -19.12 5.80
N LEU A 181 -7.68 -20.43 5.61
CA LEU A 181 -6.78 -21.27 6.40
C LEU A 181 -5.31 -20.95 6.11
N LYS A 182 -4.94 -20.76 4.84
CA LYS A 182 -3.60 -20.29 4.47
C LYS A 182 -3.34 -18.87 4.98
N SER A 183 -4.30 -17.96 4.85
CA SER A 183 -4.18 -16.62 5.44
C SER A 183 -3.96 -16.68 6.94
N LYS A 184 -4.71 -17.51 7.68
CA LYS A 184 -4.51 -17.71 9.12
C LYS A 184 -3.13 -18.26 9.47
N SER A 185 -2.65 -19.24 8.69
CA SER A 185 -1.30 -19.81 8.85
C SER A 185 -0.18 -18.78 8.62
N ILE A 186 -0.39 -17.82 7.72
CA ILE A 186 0.54 -16.71 7.55
C ILE A 186 0.43 -15.74 8.74
N SER A 187 -0.80 -15.43 9.18
CA SER A 187 -1.04 -14.53 10.31
C SER A 187 -0.37 -15.01 11.60
N SER A 188 -0.34 -16.33 11.84
CA SER A 188 0.30 -16.90 13.03
C SER A 188 1.81 -16.68 13.06
N LYS A 189 2.44 -16.36 11.92
CA LYS A 189 3.86 -15.97 11.85
C LYS A 189 4.08 -14.54 12.33
N PHE A 190 3.04 -13.72 12.46
CA PHE A 190 3.14 -12.38 13.01
C PHE A 190 3.11 -12.38 14.55
N TYR A 191 4.04 -13.09 15.18
CA TYR A 191 4.04 -13.36 16.63
C TYR A 191 4.53 -12.19 17.53
N HIS A 192 5.12 -11.14 16.95
CA HIS A 192 5.55 -9.96 17.72
C HIS A 192 4.38 -9.06 18.15
N THR A 193 4.63 -8.16 19.10
CA THR A 193 3.64 -7.18 19.57
C THR A 193 3.45 -6.06 18.54
N ASP A 194 2.28 -5.41 18.55
CA ASP A 194 2.04 -4.26 17.67
C ASP A 194 3.03 -3.11 17.91
N GLN A 195 3.56 -2.96 19.14
CA GLN A 195 4.60 -1.98 19.44
C GLN A 195 5.91 -2.31 18.72
N TRP A 196 6.31 -3.57 18.72
CA TRP A 196 7.50 -4.02 17.99
C TRP A 196 7.36 -3.77 16.49
N TYR A 197 6.19 -4.09 15.91
CA TYR A 197 5.94 -3.81 14.49
C TYR A 197 5.92 -2.32 14.20
N LYS A 198 5.33 -1.50 15.08
CA LYS A 198 5.33 -0.04 14.91
C LYS A 198 6.76 0.50 14.86
N GLU A 199 7.64 0.04 15.73
CA GLU A 199 9.06 0.43 15.74
C GLU A 199 9.81 -0.08 14.51
N LYS A 200 9.45 -1.26 14.02
CA LYS A 200 10.17 -1.92 12.93
C LYS A 200 9.75 -1.48 11.53
N VAL A 201 8.45 -1.29 11.30
CA VAL A 201 7.83 -1.08 9.97
C VAL A 201 6.76 0.02 9.97
N GLY A 202 6.60 0.72 11.08
CA GLY A 202 5.71 1.87 11.17
C GLY A 202 4.24 1.54 11.48
N MET A 203 3.49 2.58 11.82
CA MET A 203 2.09 2.48 12.25
C MET A 203 1.15 2.03 11.11
N ASP A 204 1.42 2.44 9.87
CA ASP A 204 0.59 2.09 8.71
C ASP A 204 0.51 0.58 8.50
N TRP A 205 1.66 -0.11 8.58
CA TRP A 205 1.72 -1.56 8.47
C TRP A 205 0.94 -2.24 9.60
N VAL A 206 1.09 -1.77 10.84
CA VAL A 206 0.37 -2.29 12.01
C VAL A 206 -1.14 -2.18 11.83
N ILE A 207 -1.62 -1.04 11.35
CA ILE A 207 -3.05 -0.82 11.09
C ILE A 207 -3.53 -1.79 10.01
N LYS A 208 -2.84 -1.90 8.87
CA LYS A 208 -3.18 -2.85 7.80
C LYS A 208 -3.24 -4.28 8.30
N LYS A 209 -2.23 -4.71 9.07
CA LYS A 209 -2.16 -6.04 9.66
C LYS A 209 -3.34 -6.31 10.60
N ASN A 210 -3.69 -5.36 11.47
CA ASN A 210 -4.83 -5.55 12.38
C ASN A 210 -6.17 -5.52 11.63
N VAL A 211 -6.34 -4.68 10.60
CA VAL A 211 -7.55 -4.68 9.74
C VAL A 211 -7.69 -6.03 9.03
N ALA A 212 -6.60 -6.53 8.44
CA ALA A 212 -6.57 -7.82 7.76
C ALA A 212 -6.94 -8.98 8.70
N GLU A 213 -6.45 -8.97 9.93
CA GLU A 213 -6.82 -9.94 10.97
C GLU A 213 -8.31 -9.86 11.35
N LEU A 214 -8.87 -8.65 11.50
CA LEU A 214 -10.30 -8.49 11.78
C LEU A 214 -11.17 -9.12 10.68
N LEU A 215 -10.83 -8.86 9.43
CA LEU A 215 -11.54 -9.45 8.29
C LEU A 215 -11.39 -10.97 8.25
N LEU A 216 -10.21 -11.50 8.57
CA LEU A 216 -10.01 -12.94 8.65
C LEU A 216 -10.90 -13.59 9.71
N TYR A 217 -10.99 -13.01 10.91
CA TYR A 217 -11.83 -13.59 11.97
C TYR A 217 -13.32 -13.52 11.63
N ILE A 218 -13.76 -12.50 10.88
CA ILE A 218 -15.12 -12.46 10.31
C ILE A 218 -15.33 -13.64 9.36
N GLU A 219 -14.41 -13.88 8.42
CA GLU A 219 -14.55 -14.95 7.42
C GLU A 219 -14.51 -16.35 8.03
N LEU A 220 -13.74 -16.50 9.11
CA LEU A 220 -13.64 -17.76 9.85
C LEU A 220 -14.73 -17.95 10.92
N GLN A 221 -15.59 -16.95 11.14
CA GLN A 221 -16.62 -16.96 12.19
C GLN A 221 -16.02 -17.17 13.59
N GLU A 222 -14.90 -16.50 13.88
CA GLU A 222 -14.19 -16.59 15.16
C GLU A 222 -14.55 -15.43 16.09
N ASP A 223 -15.76 -15.50 16.66
CA ASP A 223 -16.39 -14.44 17.47
C ASP A 223 -15.47 -13.84 18.54
N ASP A 224 -14.93 -14.69 19.42
CA ASP A 224 -14.11 -14.24 20.56
C ASP A 224 -12.87 -13.47 20.10
N LEU A 225 -12.23 -13.97 19.04
CA LEU A 225 -11.04 -13.34 18.45
C LEU A 225 -11.41 -12.05 17.75
N PHE A 226 -12.50 -12.03 16.98
CA PHE A 226 -13.00 -10.84 16.32
C PHE A 226 -13.29 -9.71 17.33
N TYR A 227 -14.14 -9.94 18.34
CA TYR A 227 -14.52 -8.90 19.30
C TYR A 227 -13.36 -8.44 20.16
N SER A 228 -12.49 -9.35 20.59
CA SER A 228 -11.28 -9.01 21.35
C SER A 228 -10.36 -8.08 20.53
N ARG A 229 -10.11 -8.44 19.26
CA ARG A 229 -9.27 -7.64 18.36
C ARG A 229 -9.92 -6.32 18.00
N LEU A 230 -11.24 -6.29 17.78
CA LEU A 230 -11.99 -5.09 17.45
C LEU A 230 -11.93 -4.06 18.58
N LYS A 231 -12.16 -4.50 19.82
CA LYS A 231 -12.04 -3.67 21.01
C LYS A 231 -10.64 -3.09 21.14
N SER A 232 -9.61 -3.92 20.95
CA SER A 232 -8.21 -3.52 21.01
C SER A 232 -7.84 -2.53 19.90
N PHE A 233 -8.34 -2.74 18.68
CA PHE A 233 -8.13 -1.85 17.54
C PHE A 233 -8.72 -0.47 17.80
N ARG A 234 -10.01 -0.41 18.17
CA ARG A 234 -10.71 0.84 18.47
C ARG A 234 -10.00 1.64 19.55
N ARG A 235 -9.60 0.99 20.64
CA ARG A 235 -8.90 1.64 21.75
C ARG A 235 -7.55 2.24 21.33
N ARG A 236 -6.78 1.52 20.50
CA ARG A 236 -5.40 1.90 20.18
C ARG A 236 -5.25 2.84 18.99
N TYR A 237 -6.13 2.74 17.99
CA TYR A 237 -5.90 3.40 16.70
C TYR A 237 -6.92 4.47 16.33
N SER A 238 -8.08 4.57 17.00
CA SER A 238 -9.11 5.55 16.61
C SER A 238 -8.63 7.00 16.69
N SER A 239 -7.97 7.37 17.79
CA SER A 239 -7.43 8.73 17.96
C SER A 239 -6.43 9.07 16.86
N TYR A 240 -5.46 8.17 16.62
CA TYR A 240 -4.46 8.35 15.56
C TYR A 240 -5.10 8.46 14.17
N LEU A 241 -6.03 7.57 13.82
CA LEU A 241 -6.72 7.60 12.53
C LEU A 241 -7.50 8.90 12.30
N ASN A 242 -8.15 9.43 13.34
CA ASN A 242 -8.81 10.72 13.26
C ASN A 242 -7.80 11.86 13.06
N GLN A 243 -6.69 11.84 13.80
CA GLN A 243 -5.63 12.85 13.71
C GLN A 243 -5.02 12.94 12.31
N ILE A 244 -4.84 11.80 11.63
CA ILE A 244 -4.26 11.76 10.28
C ILE A 244 -5.31 11.83 9.15
N GLY A 245 -6.58 12.11 9.47
CA GLY A 245 -7.67 12.21 8.48
C GLY A 245 -8.02 10.87 7.79
N GLN A 246 -7.72 9.72 8.40
CA GLN A 246 -8.03 8.38 7.89
C GLN A 246 -9.20 7.73 8.64
N SER A 247 -10.16 8.53 9.14
CA SER A 247 -11.36 8.05 9.86
C SER A 247 -12.20 7.07 9.04
N ARG A 248 -12.10 7.09 7.71
CA ARG A 248 -12.72 6.10 6.81
C ARG A 248 -12.38 4.64 7.15
N ILE A 249 -11.21 4.36 7.72
CA ILE A 249 -10.84 3.01 8.17
C ILE A 249 -11.75 2.57 9.34
N LEU A 250 -12.07 3.49 10.25
CA LEU A 250 -13.02 3.23 11.35
C LEU A 250 -14.43 3.00 10.82
N THR A 251 -14.83 3.80 9.83
CA THR A 251 -16.12 3.64 9.15
C THR A 251 -16.22 2.27 8.46
N PHE A 252 -15.18 1.87 7.72
CA PHE A 252 -15.10 0.55 7.11
C PHE A 252 -15.25 -0.59 8.13
N ILE A 253 -14.51 -0.53 9.25
CA ILE A 253 -14.60 -1.55 10.31
C ILE A 253 -16.00 -1.58 10.94
N LYS A 254 -16.67 -0.43 11.08
CA LYS A 254 -18.06 -0.38 11.55
C LYS A 254 -18.99 -1.10 10.59
N PHE A 255 -18.84 -0.94 9.27
CA PHE A 255 -19.62 -1.70 8.30
C PHE A 255 -19.31 -3.20 8.35
N ALA A 256 -18.03 -3.57 8.52
CA ALA A 256 -17.63 -4.97 8.67
C ALA A 256 -18.27 -5.62 9.91
N GLU A 257 -18.28 -4.92 11.05
CA GLU A 257 -18.97 -5.36 12.27
C GLU A 257 -20.49 -5.46 12.06
N LEU A 258 -21.12 -4.47 11.43
CA LEU A 258 -22.56 -4.51 11.14
C LEU A 258 -22.94 -5.69 10.26
N TYR A 259 -22.15 -5.96 9.23
CA TYR A 259 -22.30 -7.15 8.40
C TYR A 259 -22.15 -8.43 9.23
N TYR A 260 -21.15 -8.48 10.12
CA TYR A 260 -20.92 -9.66 10.94
C TYR A 260 -22.09 -9.97 11.89
N ILE A 261 -22.66 -8.94 12.51
CA ILE A 261 -23.78 -9.10 13.47
C ILE A 261 -25.09 -9.43 12.75
N LYS A 262 -25.35 -8.80 11.59
CA LYS A 262 -26.58 -8.94 10.81
C LYS A 262 -26.27 -9.06 9.31
N PRO A 263 -25.83 -10.24 8.85
CA PRO A 263 -25.47 -10.45 7.45
C PRO A 263 -26.62 -10.13 6.48
N GLU A 264 -27.88 -10.32 6.90
CA GLU A 264 -29.08 -10.03 6.12
C GLU A 264 -29.23 -8.56 5.73
N ASN A 265 -28.66 -7.64 6.52
CA ASN A 265 -28.80 -6.20 6.28
C ASN A 265 -27.92 -5.69 5.13
N ILE A 266 -26.96 -6.49 4.66
CA ILE A 266 -25.98 -6.01 3.65
C ILE A 266 -26.64 -5.64 2.32
N ASN A 267 -27.78 -6.26 2.00
CA ASN A 267 -28.53 -6.01 0.77
C ASN A 267 -29.64 -4.97 0.94
N THR A 268 -29.78 -4.38 2.13
CA THR A 268 -30.76 -3.31 2.33
C THR A 268 -30.31 -2.06 1.59
N THR A 269 -31.27 -1.36 0.98
CA THR A 269 -31.02 -0.08 0.32
C THR A 269 -30.35 0.92 1.27
N GLU A 270 -30.70 0.88 2.56
CA GLU A 270 -30.06 1.72 3.59
C GLU A 270 -28.57 1.41 3.76
N PHE A 271 -28.20 0.13 3.88
CA PHE A 271 -26.79 -0.27 4.01
C PHE A 271 -26.00 0.10 2.76
N LEU A 272 -26.54 -0.22 1.57
CA LEU A 272 -25.90 0.07 0.30
C LEU A 272 -25.73 1.58 0.07
N ASN A 273 -26.75 2.40 0.35
CA ASN A 273 -26.64 3.86 0.23
C ASN A 273 -25.61 4.43 1.21
N LYS A 274 -25.60 3.98 2.47
CA LYS A 274 -24.60 4.44 3.45
C LYS A 274 -23.19 4.00 3.05
N LEU A 275 -23.05 2.81 2.50
CA LEU A 275 -21.80 2.29 1.99
C LEU A 275 -21.34 3.12 0.78
N GLU A 276 -22.21 3.39 -0.20
CA GLU A 276 -21.89 4.21 -1.38
C GLU A 276 -21.54 5.65 -1.01
N LEU A 277 -22.24 6.26 -0.05
CA LEU A 277 -21.92 7.61 0.44
C LEU A 277 -20.60 7.69 1.21
N THR A 278 -20.11 6.56 1.75
CA THR A 278 -18.83 6.50 2.48
C THR A 278 -17.63 6.47 1.54
N PHE A 279 -17.80 5.94 0.34
CA PHE A 279 -16.74 5.81 -0.65
C PHE A 279 -17.09 6.75 -1.82
N GLU A 280 -16.47 7.93 -1.91
CA GLU A 280 -16.75 8.88 -2.99
C GLU A 280 -16.34 8.32 -4.37
N TRP A 281 -17.26 7.60 -5.02
CA TRP A 281 -17.07 6.91 -6.31
C TRP A 281 -16.70 7.80 -7.48
N THR A 282 -16.90 9.11 -7.37
CA THR A 282 -16.64 10.07 -8.44
C THR A 282 -15.17 10.11 -8.86
N THR A 283 -14.25 9.48 -8.11
CA THR A 283 -12.84 9.36 -8.50
C THR A 283 -12.19 7.99 -8.21
N ILE A 284 -12.84 6.84 -8.52
CA ILE A 284 -12.19 5.50 -8.46
C ILE A 284 -10.78 5.52 -9.06
N ASN A 285 -10.61 6.23 -10.18
CA ASN A 285 -9.33 6.43 -10.86
C ASN A 285 -8.25 7.06 -9.96
N LYS A 286 -8.61 7.99 -9.07
CA LYS A 286 -7.70 8.66 -8.14
C LYS A 286 -7.55 7.93 -6.80
N GLU A 287 -8.50 7.04 -6.48
CA GLU A 287 -8.48 6.29 -5.24
C GLU A 287 -7.36 5.25 -5.22
N ASP A 288 -6.77 5.07 -4.05
CA ASP A 288 -5.70 4.11 -3.85
C ASP A 288 -6.20 2.66 -4.01
N ILE A 289 -5.41 1.84 -4.71
CA ILE A 289 -5.78 0.46 -5.03
C ILE A 289 -6.08 -0.41 -3.78
N PHE A 290 -5.41 -0.16 -2.66
CA PHE A 290 -5.66 -0.91 -1.43
C PHE A 290 -6.95 -0.47 -0.72
N ILE A 291 -7.34 0.80 -0.84
CA ILE A 291 -8.64 1.27 -0.35
C ILE A 291 -9.77 0.62 -1.17
N ILE A 292 -9.63 0.58 -2.50
CA ILE A 292 -10.58 -0.13 -3.38
C ILE A 292 -10.68 -1.61 -2.97
N SER A 293 -9.57 -2.24 -2.61
CA SER A 293 -9.55 -3.66 -2.20
C SER A 293 -10.28 -3.93 -0.89
N PHE A 294 -10.22 -3.02 0.09
CA PHE A 294 -11.03 -3.15 1.30
C PHE A 294 -12.52 -2.96 1.00
N TYR A 295 -12.87 -1.99 0.16
CA TYR A 295 -14.25 -1.84 -0.29
C TYR A 295 -14.75 -3.09 -1.02
N ALA A 296 -13.94 -3.66 -1.90
CA ALA A 296 -14.26 -4.84 -2.67
C ALA A 296 -14.66 -6.03 -1.78
N TRP A 297 -14.07 -6.12 -0.58
CA TRP A 297 -14.49 -7.12 0.41
C TRP A 297 -15.95 -6.93 0.82
N LEU A 298 -16.35 -5.74 1.29
CA LEU A 298 -17.76 -5.46 1.64
C LEU A 298 -18.69 -5.68 0.44
N LYS A 299 -18.30 -5.19 -0.74
CA LYS A 299 -19.09 -5.32 -1.96
C LYS A 299 -19.28 -6.78 -2.38
N SER A 300 -18.25 -7.61 -2.24
CA SER A 300 -18.33 -9.05 -2.55
C SER A 300 -19.33 -9.78 -1.66
N LYS A 301 -19.55 -9.31 -0.43
CA LYS A 301 -20.56 -9.88 0.49
C LYS A 301 -21.98 -9.51 0.09
N ALA A 302 -22.19 -8.27 -0.36
CA ALA A 302 -23.47 -7.85 -0.92
C ALA A 302 -23.79 -8.63 -2.21
N ASP A 303 -22.83 -8.67 -3.13
CA ASP A 303 -23.01 -9.26 -4.46
C ASP A 303 -22.91 -10.80 -4.44
N LYS A 304 -22.54 -11.41 -3.30
CA LYS A 304 -22.25 -12.85 -3.14
C LYS A 304 -21.22 -13.37 -4.15
N GLU A 305 -20.21 -12.55 -4.40
CA GLU A 305 -19.13 -12.82 -5.36
C GLU A 305 -17.82 -13.16 -4.63
N ASN A 306 -16.85 -13.67 -5.38
CA ASN A 306 -15.49 -13.85 -4.89
C ASN A 306 -14.78 -12.49 -4.77
N VAL A 307 -14.12 -12.24 -3.63
CA VAL A 307 -13.42 -10.97 -3.31
C VAL A 307 -12.43 -10.57 -4.39
N PHE A 308 -11.65 -11.52 -4.93
CA PHE A 308 -10.68 -11.25 -5.98
C PHE A 308 -11.36 -10.75 -7.26
N GLN A 309 -12.43 -11.42 -7.70
CA GLN A 309 -13.18 -11.03 -8.90
C GLN A 309 -13.86 -9.67 -8.73
N THR A 310 -14.48 -9.41 -7.58
CA THR A 310 -15.07 -8.10 -7.26
C THR A 310 -13.99 -7.00 -7.26
N THR A 311 -12.80 -7.29 -6.72
CA THR A 311 -11.66 -6.36 -6.74
C THR A 311 -11.24 -6.02 -8.18
N LEU A 312 -11.06 -7.04 -9.03
CA LEU A 312 -10.67 -6.85 -10.44
C LEU A 312 -11.72 -6.09 -11.25
N ARG A 313 -13.01 -6.25 -10.92
CA ARG A 313 -14.09 -5.49 -11.53
C ARG A 313 -14.02 -4.02 -11.15
N LEU A 314 -13.89 -3.73 -9.86
CA LEU A 314 -13.88 -2.35 -9.33
C LEU A 314 -12.69 -1.52 -9.82
N ILE A 315 -11.51 -2.12 -9.98
CA ILE A 315 -10.33 -1.38 -10.48
C ILE A 315 -10.37 -1.09 -11.99
N LYS A 316 -11.31 -1.69 -12.72
CA LYS A 316 -11.52 -1.46 -14.17
C LYS A 316 -12.62 -0.44 -14.47
N MET A 317 -13.42 -0.07 -13.46
CA MET A 317 -14.42 1.00 -13.56
C MET A 317 -13.73 2.35 -13.54
#